data_AF-A0A133UDB7-F1
#
_entry.id   AF-A0A133UDB7-F1
#
_cell.length_a   1.000
_cell.length_b   1.000
_cell.length_c   1.000
_cell.angle_alpha   90.00
_cell.angle_beta   90.00
_cell.angle_gamma   90.00
#
_symmetry.space_group_name_H-M   'P 1'
#
loop_
_entity.id
_entity.type
_entity.pdbx_description
1 polymer ?
#
loop_
_entity_poly.entity_id
_entity_poly.type
_entity_poly.pdbx_seq_one_letter_code
_entity_poly.pdbx_strand_id
1 'polypeptide(L)'
;MAEVVFSDIDRYDGYLIEISLPAAFANAISRSLAESTKNLKSKLGQNNVYIKLGESQTFDILEDLDLNPLEPELPALLLLDKHPEELKDTDEVILVKLGALEKSKEVPLVLDEICQLMNEKDFLSNFSLDQKIRKLKESFEDYTNVGVSLASVKFG
;
A
#
# COMPACT_ATOMS: atom_id res chain seq x y z
N MET A 1 2.65 -7.52 21.81
CA MET A 1 1.99 -6.62 20.85
C MET A 1 2.92 -5.44 20.74
N ALA A 2 3.65 -5.35 19.65
CA ALA A 2 4.49 -4.22 19.34
C ALA A 2 3.59 -3.23 18.60
N GLU A 3 3.34 -2.07 19.20
CA GLU A 3 2.50 -1.05 18.59
C GLU A 3 3.26 -0.47 17.38
N VAL A 4 2.65 -0.51 16.19
CA VAL A 4 3.24 0.11 15.00
C VAL A 4 3.12 1.62 15.13
N VAL A 5 4.18 2.25 15.63
CA VAL A 5 4.21 3.72 15.78
C VAL A 5 4.60 4.39 14.47
N PHE A 6 3.69 5.20 13.93
CA PHE A 6 3.91 6.08 12.78
C PHE A 6 4.27 7.49 13.27
N SER A 7 5.46 7.66 13.84
CA SER A 7 5.86 8.95 14.43
C SER A 7 5.92 10.09 13.39
N ASP A 8 5.38 11.25 13.77
CA ASP A 8 5.46 12.57 13.09
C ASP A 8 4.96 12.59 11.64
N ILE A 9 3.74 12.09 11.39
CA ILE A 9 3.06 12.23 10.10
C ILE A 9 1.93 13.25 10.23
N ASP A 10 1.94 14.27 9.37
CA ASP A 10 0.84 15.23 9.29
C ASP A 10 -0.48 14.55 8.87
N ARG A 11 -1.61 15.24 9.07
CA ARG A 11 -2.90 14.74 8.62
C ARG A 11 -3.09 14.99 7.12
N TYR A 12 -3.33 13.91 6.39
CA TYR A 12 -3.61 13.85 4.96
C TYR A 12 -4.97 13.18 4.68
N ASP A 13 -5.51 13.42 3.50
CA ASP A 13 -6.73 12.78 2.98
C ASP A 13 -6.49 11.31 2.62
N GLY A 14 -5.24 10.94 2.33
CA GLY A 14 -4.86 9.60 1.93
C GLY A 14 -3.42 9.23 2.29
N TYR A 15 -3.23 7.96 2.63
CA TYR A 15 -1.93 7.41 3.00
C TYR A 15 -1.65 6.17 2.14
N LEU A 16 -0.49 6.18 1.51
CA LEU A 16 0.06 5.06 0.76
C LEU A 16 1.28 4.51 1.52
N ILE A 17 1.14 3.35 2.14
CA ILE A 17 2.19 2.77 2.99
C ILE A 17 2.88 1.63 2.25
N GLU A 18 4.21 1.69 2.12
CA GLU A 18 5.02 0.61 1.58
C GLU A 18 5.35 -0.44 2.63
N ILE A 19 4.98 -1.68 2.33
CA ILE A 19 5.42 -2.89 3.04
C ILE A 19 6.42 -3.61 2.13
N SER A 20 7.71 -3.55 2.50
CA SER A 20 8.81 -4.03 1.66
C SER A 20 9.63 -5.11 2.36
N LEU A 21 10.19 -6.02 1.56
CA LEU A 21 11.14 -7.01 2.06
C LEU A 21 12.44 -6.32 2.52
N PRO A 22 13.10 -6.86 3.56
CA PRO A 22 14.46 -6.46 3.89
C PRO A 22 15.40 -6.64 2.69
N ALA A 23 16.47 -5.84 2.65
CA ALA A 23 17.40 -5.82 1.51
C ALA A 23 17.97 -7.22 1.17
N ALA A 24 18.16 -8.08 2.18
CA ALA A 24 18.63 -9.46 2.01
C ALA A 24 17.67 -10.35 1.19
N PHE A 25 16.38 -10.00 1.15
CA PHE A 25 15.33 -10.73 0.44
C PHE A 25 14.82 -9.96 -0.80
N ALA A 26 15.46 -8.85 -1.17
CA ALA A 26 15.00 -7.98 -2.25
C ALA A 26 15.09 -8.63 -3.63
N ASN A 27 13.95 -8.75 -4.30
CA ASN A 27 13.83 -9.24 -5.67
C ASN A 27 13.75 -8.08 -6.69
N ALA A 28 13.53 -8.41 -7.97
CA ALA A 28 13.43 -7.40 -9.03
C ALA A 28 12.24 -6.45 -8.83
N ILE A 29 11.13 -6.93 -8.26
CA ILE A 29 9.95 -6.11 -7.93
C ILE A 29 10.29 -5.13 -6.81
N SER A 30 10.88 -5.59 -5.69
CA SER A 30 11.29 -4.74 -4.57
C SER A 30 12.25 -3.63 -4.99
N ARG A 31 13.21 -3.94 -5.87
CA ARG A 31 14.15 -2.94 -6.40
C ARG A 31 13.44 -1.90 -7.27
N SER A 32 12.54 -2.35 -8.15
CA SER A 32 11.80 -1.43 -9.00
C SER A 32 10.86 -0.53 -8.19
N LEU A 33 10.24 -1.05 -7.13
CA LEU A 33 9.45 -0.25 -6.19
C LEU A 33 10.31 0.83 -5.53
N ALA A 34 11.46 0.45 -4.96
CA ALA A 34 12.37 1.38 -4.30
C ALA A 34 12.94 2.47 -5.24
N GLU A 35 13.09 2.17 -6.53
CA GLU A 35 13.49 3.16 -7.54
C GLU A 35 12.33 4.09 -7.92
N SER A 36 11.13 3.55 -8.06
CA SER A 36 9.94 4.28 -8.50
C SER A 36 9.42 5.26 -7.45
N THR A 37 9.61 4.96 -6.16
CA THR A 37 9.10 5.80 -5.05
C THR A 37 9.90 7.07 -4.82
N LYS A 38 11.07 7.25 -5.45
CA LYS A 38 11.88 8.47 -5.34
C LYS A 38 11.14 9.74 -5.76
N ASN A 39 10.19 9.62 -6.69
CA ASN A 39 9.41 10.74 -7.21
C ASN A 39 7.93 10.69 -6.79
N LEU A 40 7.56 9.83 -5.82
CA LEU A 40 6.17 9.58 -5.48
C LEU A 40 5.48 10.81 -4.88
N LYS A 41 6.20 11.59 -4.07
CA LYS A 41 5.66 12.80 -3.41
C LYS A 41 5.08 13.80 -4.42
N SER A 42 5.71 13.97 -5.59
CA SER A 42 5.17 14.85 -6.62
C SER A 42 3.93 14.27 -7.32
N LYS A 43 3.80 12.95 -7.39
CA LYS A 43 2.68 12.27 -8.07
C LYS A 43 1.44 12.17 -7.20
N LEU A 44 1.61 11.99 -5.90
CA LEU A 44 0.50 11.86 -4.93
C LEU A 44 -0.25 13.17 -4.63
N GLY A 45 0.27 14.31 -5.06
CA GLY A 45 -0.32 15.60 -4.75
C GLY A 45 -0.06 16.07 -3.31
N GLN A 46 -0.68 17.18 -2.92
CA GLN A 46 -0.46 17.81 -1.60
C GLN A 46 -1.32 17.21 -0.49
N ASN A 47 -2.40 16.51 -0.85
CA ASN A 47 -3.38 15.98 0.07
C ASN A 47 -3.10 14.53 0.49
N ASN A 48 -2.12 13.88 -0.12
CA ASN A 48 -1.79 12.49 0.16
C ASN A 48 -0.32 12.35 0.56
N VAL A 49 0.00 11.32 1.32
CA VAL A 49 1.36 11.03 1.75
C VAL A 49 1.76 9.60 1.43
N TYR A 50 3.04 9.44 1.07
CA TYR A 50 3.67 8.14 0.96
C TYR A 50 4.56 7.90 2.18
N ILE A 51 4.40 6.73 2.78
CA ILE A 51 5.09 6.31 3.98
C ILE A 51 5.89 5.07 3.65
N LYS A 52 7.21 5.13 3.85
CA LYS A 52 8.07 3.97 3.76
C LYS A 52 8.37 3.45 5.15
N LEU A 53 7.97 2.22 5.43
CA LEU A 53 8.24 1.57 6.69
C LEU A 53 9.70 1.14 6.81
N GLY A 54 10.21 1.19 8.04
CA GLY A 54 11.42 0.46 8.42
C GLY A 54 11.20 -1.04 8.45
N GLU A 55 12.28 -1.80 8.58
CA GLU A 55 12.25 -3.27 8.64
C GLU A 55 11.41 -3.77 9.83
N SER A 56 11.63 -3.23 11.03
CA SER A 56 10.85 -3.59 12.23
C SER A 56 9.35 -3.30 12.05
N GLN A 57 8.99 -2.10 11.62
CA GLN A 57 7.59 -1.72 11.38
C GLN A 57 6.93 -2.57 10.29
N THR A 58 7.69 -2.99 9.27
CA THR A 58 7.20 -3.91 8.25
C THR A 58 6.86 -5.26 8.88
N PHE A 59 7.74 -5.82 9.69
CA PHE A 59 7.46 -7.09 10.38
C PHE A 59 6.28 -6.98 11.33
N ASP A 60 6.20 -5.91 12.13
CA ASP A 60 5.08 -5.68 13.04
C ASP A 60 3.75 -5.64 12.28
N ILE A 61 3.65 -4.86 11.18
CA ILE A 61 2.45 -4.84 10.33
C ILE A 61 2.17 -6.22 9.71
N LEU A 62 3.18 -6.96 9.27
CA LEU A 62 2.97 -8.29 8.69
C LEU A 62 2.44 -9.30 9.71
N GLU A 63 2.83 -9.20 10.98
CA GLU A 63 2.27 -10.03 12.05
C GLU A 63 0.81 -9.68 12.36
N ASP A 64 0.46 -8.40 12.23
CA ASP A 64 -0.88 -7.89 12.54
C ASP A 64 -1.87 -7.94 11.36
N LEU A 65 -1.37 -8.04 10.13
CA LEU A 65 -2.18 -8.33 8.95
C LEU A 65 -2.44 -9.85 8.88
N ASP A 66 -3.70 -10.23 8.67
CA ASP A 66 -4.05 -11.63 8.36
C ASP A 66 -3.66 -11.98 6.91
N LEU A 67 -2.34 -12.03 6.66
CA LEU A 67 -1.76 -12.46 5.40
C LEU A 67 -1.49 -13.95 5.47
N ASN A 68 -1.87 -14.67 4.43
CA ASN A 68 -1.58 -16.09 4.33
C ASN A 68 -0.05 -16.28 4.24
N PRO A 69 0.63 -16.86 5.24
CA PRO A 69 2.10 -16.83 5.36
C PRO A 69 2.84 -17.67 4.30
N LEU A 70 2.10 -18.35 3.41
CA LEU A 70 2.64 -19.25 2.39
C LEU A 70 2.78 -18.62 0.99
N GLU A 71 2.32 -17.38 0.78
CA GLU A 71 2.44 -16.69 -0.52
C GLU A 71 3.42 -15.50 -0.45
N PRO A 72 4.37 -15.37 -1.41
CA PRO A 72 5.27 -14.22 -1.49
C PRO A 72 4.51 -12.99 -2.01
N GLU A 73 3.68 -12.38 -1.16
CA GLU A 73 2.85 -11.23 -1.51
C GLU A 73 3.59 -9.88 -1.43
N LEU A 74 4.89 -9.92 -1.09
CA LEU A 74 5.74 -8.75 -0.93
C LEU A 74 6.64 -8.47 -2.14
N PRO A 75 6.88 -7.19 -2.47
CA PRO A 75 6.40 -6.02 -1.74
C PRO A 75 4.90 -5.75 -1.93
N ALA A 76 4.29 -5.03 -1.00
CA ALA A 76 2.88 -4.63 -1.04
C ALA A 76 2.71 -3.16 -0.61
N LEU A 77 1.54 -2.61 -0.92
CA LEU A 77 1.15 -1.24 -0.56
C LEU A 77 -0.18 -1.27 0.18
N LEU A 78 -0.28 -0.53 1.29
CA LEU A 78 -1.55 -0.27 1.96
C LEU A 78 -2.09 1.09 1.51
N LEU A 79 -3.40 1.12 1.25
CA LEU A 79 -4.15 2.34 0.97
C LEU A 79 -5.10 2.65 2.12
N LEU A 80 -4.92 3.81 2.74
CA LEU A 80 -5.75 4.30 3.84
C LEU A 80 -6.40 5.63 3.49
N ASP A 81 -7.63 5.83 3.95
CA ASP A 81 -8.40 7.07 3.87
C ASP A 81 -8.49 7.82 5.22
N LYS A 82 -7.77 7.33 6.22
CA LYS A 82 -7.65 7.93 7.54
C LYS A 82 -6.23 7.79 8.07
N HIS A 83 -5.91 8.58 9.09
CA HIS A 83 -4.59 8.53 9.69
C HIS A 83 -4.29 7.13 10.27
N PRO A 84 -3.07 6.57 10.12
CA PRO A 84 -2.75 5.23 10.61
C PRO A 84 -3.06 5.02 12.10
N GLU A 85 -2.79 6.01 12.95
CA GLU A 85 -3.09 5.96 14.39
C GLU A 85 -4.59 6.05 14.74
N GLU A 86 -5.47 6.34 13.76
CA GLU A 86 -6.92 6.38 13.96
C GLU A 86 -7.61 5.06 13.56
N LEU A 87 -6.84 4.10 13.03
CA LEU A 87 -7.34 2.78 12.69
C LEU A 87 -7.64 1.98 13.94
N LYS A 88 -8.73 1.21 13.86
CA LYS A 88 -9.18 0.28 14.89
C LYS A 88 -9.07 -1.14 14.36
N ASP A 89 -9.01 -2.12 15.25
CA ASP A 89 -8.95 -3.55 14.89
C ASP A 89 -10.07 -4.06 13.97
N THR A 90 -11.18 -3.34 13.89
CA THR A 90 -12.32 -3.67 13.02
C THR A 90 -12.27 -2.98 11.66
N ASP A 91 -11.29 -2.09 11.44
CA ASP A 91 -11.15 -1.38 10.18
C ASP A 91 -10.51 -2.28 9.13
N GLU A 92 -11.06 -2.20 7.93
CA GLU A 92 -10.50 -2.84 6.76
C GLU A 92 -9.70 -1.81 5.96
N VAL A 93 -8.59 -2.27 5.40
CA VAL A 93 -7.72 -1.47 4.54
C VAL A 93 -7.52 -2.19 3.22
N ILE A 94 -7.14 -1.42 2.20
CA ILE A 94 -6.87 -1.99 0.89
C ILE A 94 -5.40 -2.36 0.81
N LEU A 95 -5.15 -3.62 0.45
CA LEU A 95 -3.82 -4.15 0.20
C LEU A 95 -3.62 -4.36 -1.30
N VAL A 96 -2.60 -3.72 -1.85
CA VAL A 96 -2.15 -3.92 -3.24
C VAL A 96 -0.85 -4.72 -3.22
N LYS A 97 -0.92 -5.96 -3.67
CA LYS A 97 0.18 -6.93 -3.67
C LYS A 97 0.95 -6.83 -4.97
N LEU A 98 2.23 -6.50 -4.89
CA LEU A 98 3.12 -6.40 -6.04
C LEU A 98 4.06 -7.60 -6.14
N GLY A 99 4.25 -8.37 -5.05
CA GLY A 99 5.16 -9.51 -5.00
C GLY A 99 4.94 -10.60 -6.05
N ALA A 100 3.71 -10.71 -6.56
CA ALA A 100 3.33 -11.67 -7.59
C ALA A 100 3.48 -11.14 -9.03
N LEU A 101 3.83 -9.86 -9.24
CA LEU A 101 4.04 -9.27 -10.56
C LEU A 101 5.09 -10.08 -11.35
N GLU A 102 4.75 -10.44 -12.60
CA GLU A 102 5.69 -11.15 -13.46
C GLU A 102 6.82 -10.24 -13.97
N LYS A 103 6.55 -8.93 -14.07
CA LYS A 103 7.49 -7.97 -14.68
C LYS A 103 7.73 -6.79 -13.76
N SER A 104 8.98 -6.61 -13.34
CA SER A 104 9.39 -5.44 -12.54
C SER A 104 9.11 -4.11 -13.22
N LYS A 105 9.15 -4.04 -14.56
CA LYS A 105 8.80 -2.84 -15.33
C LYS A 105 7.34 -2.38 -15.17
N GLU A 106 6.45 -3.23 -14.65
CA GLU A 106 5.04 -2.89 -14.42
C GLU A 106 4.85 -2.13 -13.09
N VAL A 107 5.78 -2.27 -12.13
CA VAL A 107 5.73 -1.57 -10.83
C VAL A 107 5.54 -0.05 -10.96
N PRO A 108 6.32 0.71 -11.76
CA PRO A 108 6.11 2.14 -11.91
C PRO A 108 4.76 2.49 -12.54
N LEU A 109 4.21 1.63 -13.40
CA LEU A 109 2.91 1.86 -14.04
C LEU A 109 1.77 1.66 -13.03
N VAL A 110 1.84 0.59 -12.24
CA VAL A 110 0.89 0.32 -11.15
C VAL A 110 0.92 1.45 -10.12
N LEU A 111 2.11 1.92 -9.73
CA LEU A 111 2.22 3.07 -8.82
C LEU A 111 1.61 4.34 -9.39
N ASP A 112 1.75 4.58 -10.70
CA ASP A 112 1.19 5.76 -11.35
C ASP A 112 -0.33 5.71 -11.41
N GLU A 113 -0.92 4.55 -11.68
CA GLU A 113 -2.36 4.31 -11.58
C GLU A 113 -2.89 4.55 -10.16
N ILE A 114 -2.21 4.02 -9.13
CA ILE A 114 -2.56 4.27 -7.73
C ILE A 114 -2.53 5.78 -7.42
N CYS A 115 -1.46 6.47 -7.83
CA CYS A 115 -1.34 7.91 -7.59
C CYS A 115 -2.46 8.69 -8.29
N GLN A 116 -2.82 8.32 -9.53
CA GLN A 116 -3.92 8.95 -10.26
C GLN A 116 -5.25 8.76 -9.51
N LEU A 117 -5.56 7.53 -9.10
CA LEU A 117 -6.77 7.22 -8.33
C LEU A 117 -6.83 7.99 -7.02
N MET A 118 -5.74 8.04 -6.24
CA MET A 118 -5.71 8.78 -4.98
C MET A 118 -5.90 10.29 -5.13
N ASN A 119 -5.57 10.84 -6.30
CA ASN A 119 -5.81 12.27 -6.60
C ASN A 119 -7.22 12.54 -7.11
N GLU A 120 -8.01 11.51 -7.41
CA GLU A 120 -9.40 11.70 -7.77
C GLU A 120 -10.18 12.14 -6.53
N LYS A 121 -10.86 13.29 -6.66
CA LYS A 121 -11.57 13.97 -5.57
C LYS A 121 -12.50 13.08 -4.74
N ASP A 122 -13.08 12.05 -5.35
CA ASP A 122 -14.09 11.19 -4.72
C ASP A 122 -13.54 9.83 -4.26
N PHE A 123 -12.35 9.44 -4.73
CA PHE A 123 -11.85 8.07 -4.55
C PHE A 123 -11.60 7.76 -3.08
N LEU A 124 -10.93 8.64 -2.33
CA LEU A 124 -10.66 8.41 -0.90
C LEU A 124 -11.85 8.77 0.00
N SER A 125 -12.51 9.90 -0.26
CA SER A 125 -13.50 10.47 0.65
C SER A 125 -14.92 9.98 0.47
N ASN A 126 -15.30 9.58 -0.76
CA ASN A 126 -16.72 9.33 -1.11
C ASN A 126 -16.99 7.88 -1.52
N PHE A 127 -15.99 7.17 -2.04
CA PHE A 127 -16.19 5.78 -2.44
C PHE A 127 -16.20 4.86 -1.22
N SER A 128 -17.14 3.91 -1.23
CA SER A 128 -17.12 2.78 -0.31
C SER A 128 -15.87 1.94 -0.55
N LEU A 129 -15.52 1.13 0.43
CA LEU A 129 -14.37 0.23 0.32
C LEU A 129 -14.48 -0.72 -0.89
N ASP A 130 -15.66 -1.29 -1.12
CA ASP A 130 -15.94 -2.12 -2.30
C ASP A 130 -15.74 -1.37 -3.62
N GLN A 131 -16.16 -0.10 -3.68
CA GLN A 131 -15.99 0.74 -4.86
C GLN A 131 -14.50 1.03 -5.12
N LYS A 132 -13.72 1.30 -4.07
CA LYS A 132 -12.27 1.51 -4.17
C LYS A 132 -11.56 0.26 -4.68
N ILE A 133 -11.86 -0.92 -4.13
CA ILE A 133 -11.30 -2.20 -4.59
C ILE A 133 -11.65 -2.45 -6.06
N ARG A 134 -12.93 -2.30 -6.41
CA ARG A 134 -13.40 -2.54 -7.78
C ARG A 134 -12.65 -1.65 -8.76
N LYS A 135 -12.52 -0.36 -8.43
CA LYS A 135 -11.82 0.59 -9.29
C LYS A 135 -10.33 0.27 -9.43
N LEU A 136 -9.66 -0.11 -8.34
CA LEU A 136 -8.27 -0.58 -8.39
C LEU A 136 -8.11 -1.84 -9.26
N LYS A 137 -9.01 -2.81 -9.12
CA LYS A 137 -9.00 -4.04 -9.95
C LYS A 137 -9.22 -3.72 -11.43
N GLU A 138 -10.15 -2.82 -11.75
CA GLU A 138 -10.39 -2.34 -13.11
C GLU A 138 -9.14 -1.62 -13.67
N SER A 139 -8.50 -0.74 -12.88
CA SER A 139 -7.24 -0.08 -13.26
C SER A 139 -6.09 -1.04 -13.46
N PHE A 140 -6.12 -2.24 -12.86
CA PHE A 140 -5.04 -3.21 -12.96
C PHE A 140 -5.30 -4.41 -13.88
N GLU A 141 -6.41 -4.42 -14.61
CA GLU A 141 -6.81 -5.55 -15.47
C GLU A 141 -5.73 -5.91 -16.52
N ASP A 142 -4.95 -4.92 -16.97
CA ASP A 142 -3.87 -5.11 -17.94
C ASP A 142 -2.53 -5.58 -17.34
N TYR A 143 -2.37 -5.58 -16.02
CA TYR A 143 -1.14 -6.01 -15.35
C TYR A 143 -1.22 -7.46 -14.91
N THR A 144 -0.16 -8.21 -15.18
CA THR A 144 -0.16 -9.64 -14.86
C THR A 144 0.16 -9.84 -13.37
N ASN A 145 -0.79 -10.42 -12.63
CA ASN A 145 -0.64 -10.84 -11.22
C ASN A 145 -0.46 -9.68 -10.21
N VAL A 146 -1.10 -8.52 -10.43
CA VAL A 146 -1.32 -7.55 -9.35
C VAL A 146 -2.49 -8.03 -8.48
N GLY A 147 -2.24 -8.25 -7.19
CA GLY A 147 -3.29 -8.61 -6.25
C GLY A 147 -3.91 -7.37 -5.61
N VAL A 148 -5.25 -7.31 -5.54
CA VAL A 148 -5.96 -6.32 -4.72
C VAL A 148 -6.93 -7.03 -3.81
N SER A 149 -6.71 -6.90 -2.50
CA SER A 149 -7.54 -7.53 -1.47
C SER A 149 -7.82 -6.57 -0.33
N LEU A 150 -8.73 -6.98 0.54
CA LEU A 150 -8.88 -6.38 1.86
C LEU A 150 -7.98 -7.09 2.85
N ALA A 151 -7.51 -6.33 3.81
CA ALA A 151 -6.95 -6.85 5.04
C ALA A 151 -7.62 -6.14 6.21
N SER A 152 -7.98 -6.90 7.24
CA SER A 152 -8.28 -6.32 8.54
C SER A 152 -6.96 -6.05 9.23
N VAL A 153 -6.77 -4.85 9.77
CA VAL A 153 -5.54 -4.50 10.47
C VAL A 153 -5.81 -4.40 11.94
N LYS A 154 -4.94 -5.00 12.74
CA LYS A 154 -4.89 -4.77 14.19
C LYS A 154 -3.88 -3.66 14.46
N PHE A 155 -4.26 -2.42 14.20
CA PHE A 155 -3.48 -1.29 14.70
C PHE A 155 -3.92 -1.05 16.15
N GLY A 156 -3.11 -1.49 17.12
CA GLY A 156 -3.42 -1.41 18.55
C GLY A 156 -2.24 -1.68 19.48
#